data_AF-A0A942F6I5-F1
#
_entry.id   AF-A0A942F6I5-F1
#
_cell.length_a   1.000
_cell.length_b   1.000
_cell.length_c   1.000
_cell.angle_alpha   90.00
_cell.angle_beta   90.00
_cell.angle_gamma   90.00
#
_symmetry.space_group_name_H-M   'P 1'
#
loop_
_entity.id
_entity.type
_entity.pdbx_description
1 polymer ?
#
loop_
_entity_poly.entity_id
_entity_poly.type
_entity_poly.pdbx_seq_one_letter_code
_entity_poly.pdbx_strand_id
1 'polypeptide(L)'
;MSELGEMLSLNRFRELCDCLEFNKLVRMEIFLRDLSKIPEWTKKLNLNFTVSDNSFTLTKDKGMENWSSLLNYCSVEHREAMRLVYFHSDKEFCEIAKNLDTKNDDLNLGLLLNYPKCCIESYLQWQKNKENTDPITSITDSIPFIDQLNNYHFPNPFSRYFGSGLYSHFPCSINCYETKKIAQNSLNNLQVNFPIIADKILHLENSFVIFQQEKGVCLWSNFDSIANKIQLDKYSIHSQGELKSIFEKVNLIEISQAKLKLFSNSEVETIFKTNGCFIGTFINIVNPKKLIK
;
A
#
# COMPACT_ATOMS: atom_id res chain seq x y z
N MET A 1 11.49 5.98 19.42
CA MET A 1 11.03 5.35 18.15
C MET A 1 10.33 4.01 18.37
N SER A 2 10.74 3.17 19.33
CA SER A 2 10.05 1.89 19.63
C SER A 2 8.58 2.06 20.01
N GLU A 3 8.25 2.97 20.94
CA GLU A 3 6.86 3.27 21.33
C GLU A 3 6.01 3.83 20.17
N LEU A 4 6.64 4.56 19.23
CA LEU A 4 5.99 5.12 18.03
C LEU A 4 5.65 4.04 17.00
N GLY A 5 6.49 3.01 16.90
CA GLY A 5 6.26 1.86 16.00
C GLY A 5 5.11 0.97 16.45
N GLU A 6 4.75 0.98 17.74
CA GLU A 6 3.59 0.24 18.26
C GLU A 6 2.25 0.95 18.02
N MET A 7 2.29 2.28 17.83
CA MET A 7 1.10 3.11 17.60
C MET A 7 0.77 3.32 16.12
N LEU A 8 1.74 3.09 15.23
CA LEU A 8 1.61 3.36 13.80
C LEU A 8 1.63 2.07 12.99
N SER A 9 0.87 2.03 11.90
CA SER A 9 1.04 1.01 10.88
C SER A 9 2.45 1.08 10.27
N LEU A 10 2.95 -0.04 9.71
CA LEU A 10 4.31 -0.15 9.21
C LEU A 10 4.64 0.92 8.15
N ASN A 11 3.68 1.24 7.26
CA ASN A 11 3.82 2.29 6.26
C ASN A 11 3.95 3.69 6.87
N ARG A 12 3.17 4.03 7.92
CA ARG A 12 3.27 5.32 8.60
C ARG A 12 4.57 5.44 9.37
N PHE A 13 4.99 4.38 10.03
CA PHE A 13 6.31 4.33 10.67
C PHE A 13 7.43 4.57 9.65
N ARG A 14 7.37 3.90 8.49
CA ARG A 14 8.31 4.10 7.37
C ARG A 14 8.31 5.55 6.87
N GLU A 15 7.14 6.16 6.69
CA GLU A 15 7.06 7.57 6.25
C GLU A 15 7.75 8.53 7.22
N LEU A 16 7.58 8.35 8.54
CA LEU A 16 8.31 9.17 9.52
C LEU A 16 9.82 8.94 9.45
N CYS A 17 10.26 7.70 9.23
CA CYS A 17 11.69 7.41 9.03
C CYS A 17 12.23 8.11 7.79
N ASP A 18 11.48 8.11 6.69
CA ASP A 18 11.86 8.82 5.46
C ASP A 18 11.84 10.34 5.65
N CYS A 19 10.92 10.87 6.45
CA CYS A 19 10.88 12.29 6.82
C CYS A 19 12.19 12.72 7.49
N LEU A 20 12.64 11.94 8.47
CA LEU A 20 13.85 12.21 9.25
C LEU A 20 15.13 12.02 8.42
N GLU A 21 15.21 10.94 7.65
CA GLU A 21 16.42 10.60 6.89
C GLU A 21 16.59 11.47 5.65
N PHE A 22 15.51 11.71 4.90
CA PHE A 22 15.58 12.35 3.59
C PHE A 22 15.09 13.80 3.59
N ASN A 23 14.80 14.35 4.78
CA ASN A 23 14.17 15.67 4.92
C ASN A 23 12.94 15.82 4.02
N LYS A 24 12.09 14.79 4.04
CA LYS A 24 10.92 14.66 3.16
C LYS A 24 9.67 15.13 3.88
N LEU A 25 8.83 15.92 3.22
CA LEU A 25 7.50 16.24 3.73
C LEU A 25 6.63 14.97 3.77
N VAL A 26 5.93 14.77 4.87
CA VAL A 26 4.98 13.66 5.05
C VAL A 26 3.60 14.19 5.35
N ARG A 27 2.56 13.54 4.80
CA ARG A 27 1.15 13.83 5.03
C ARG A 27 0.46 12.57 5.55
N MET A 28 -0.11 12.62 6.74
CA MET A 28 -0.78 11.48 7.37
C MET A 28 -2.23 11.80 7.75
N GLU A 29 -3.11 10.80 7.72
CA GLU A 29 -4.42 10.90 8.35
C GLU A 29 -4.34 10.56 9.84
N ILE A 30 -4.67 11.51 10.71
CA ILE A 30 -4.67 11.35 12.17
C ILE A 30 -6.09 11.56 12.71
N PHE A 31 -6.56 10.64 13.56
CA PHE A 31 -7.84 10.81 14.25
C PHE A 31 -7.82 12.04 15.16
N LEU A 32 -8.92 12.79 15.22
CA LEU A 32 -9.03 13.98 16.08
C LEU A 32 -8.69 13.69 17.54
N ARG A 33 -9.13 12.55 18.07
CA ARG A 33 -8.85 12.11 19.46
C ARG A 33 -7.36 11.92 19.76
N ASP A 34 -6.53 11.74 18.73
CA ASP A 34 -5.09 11.50 18.86
C ASP A 34 -4.25 12.76 18.55
N LEU A 35 -4.86 13.85 18.06
CA LEU A 35 -4.12 15.09 17.72
C LEU A 35 -3.40 15.72 18.91
N SER A 36 -3.93 15.59 20.13
CA SER A 36 -3.30 16.12 21.34
C SER A 36 -1.95 15.48 21.66
N LYS A 37 -1.65 14.31 21.09
CA LYS A 37 -0.38 13.57 21.29
C LYS A 37 0.73 14.08 20.35
N ILE A 38 0.36 14.76 19.25
CA ILE A 38 1.29 15.17 18.20
C ILE A 38 2.40 16.11 18.70
N PRO A 39 2.13 17.17 19.50
CA PRO A 39 3.17 18.10 19.95
C PRO A 39 4.31 17.43 20.73
N GLU A 40 3.99 16.42 21.53
CA GLU A 40 5.01 15.69 22.29
C GLU A 40 5.92 14.88 21.36
N TRP A 41 5.33 14.20 20.37
CA TRP A 41 6.08 13.37 19.42
C TRP A 41 6.97 14.20 18.51
N THR A 42 6.44 15.30 17.96
CA THR A 42 7.20 16.17 17.06
C THR A 42 8.35 16.85 17.80
N LYS A 43 8.17 17.23 19.06
CA LYS A 43 9.26 17.71 19.92
C LYS A 43 10.37 16.67 20.10
N LYS A 44 10.03 15.40 20.36
CA LYS A 44 11.02 14.32 20.52
C LYS A 44 11.81 14.03 19.24
N LEU A 45 11.17 14.22 18.07
CA LEU A 45 11.76 13.95 16.76
C LEU A 45 12.37 15.19 16.09
N ASN A 46 12.35 16.35 16.75
CA ASN A 46 12.75 17.64 16.18
C ASN A 46 12.06 17.93 14.83
N LEU A 47 10.75 17.66 14.78
CA LEU A 47 9.89 17.93 13.64
C LEU A 47 8.93 19.09 13.95
N ASN A 48 8.51 19.77 12.90
CA ASN A 48 7.38 20.67 12.89
C ASN A 48 6.16 19.97 12.31
N PHE A 49 4.98 20.53 12.58
CA PHE A 49 3.75 20.06 11.98
C PHE A 49 2.71 21.17 11.80
N THR A 50 1.79 20.93 10.86
CA THR A 50 0.59 21.73 10.63
C THR A 50 -0.60 20.80 10.41
N VAL A 51 -1.80 21.22 10.80
CA VAL A 51 -3.04 20.43 10.69
C VAL A 51 -3.99 21.08 9.69
N SER A 52 -4.64 20.26 8.86
CA SER A 52 -5.67 20.71 7.91
C SER A 52 -6.90 21.28 8.61
N ASP A 53 -7.62 22.17 7.93
CA ASP A 53 -8.81 22.82 8.50
C ASP A 53 -10.08 21.95 8.42
N ASN A 54 -10.12 21.03 7.45
CA ASN A 54 -11.29 20.19 7.15
C ASN A 54 -11.15 18.78 7.72
N SER A 55 -12.28 18.24 8.19
CA SER A 55 -12.39 16.97 8.92
C SER A 55 -13.03 16.00 7.97
N PHE A 56 -12.56 14.77 7.99
CA PHE A 56 -13.10 13.75 7.12
C PHE A 56 -13.15 12.40 7.81
N THR A 57 -14.00 11.53 7.28
CA THR A 57 -13.95 10.10 7.51
C THR A 57 -13.49 9.41 6.22
N LEU A 58 -13.04 8.18 6.38
CA LEU A 58 -12.70 7.30 5.27
C LEU A 58 -13.89 6.38 5.01
N THR A 59 -14.40 6.38 3.77
CA THR A 59 -15.44 5.41 3.37
C THR A 59 -14.75 4.27 2.65
N LYS A 60 -14.89 3.08 3.24
CA LYS A 60 -14.24 1.87 2.74
C LYS A 60 -14.64 1.62 1.29
N ASP A 61 -13.65 1.43 0.43
CA ASP A 61 -13.88 1.03 -0.96
C ASP A 61 -14.53 -0.36 -0.96
N LYS A 62 -15.47 -0.60 -1.88
CA LYS A 62 -16.11 -1.92 -1.99
C LYS A 62 -15.05 -3.01 -2.14
N GLY A 63 -15.19 -4.09 -1.38
CA GLY A 63 -14.22 -5.20 -1.36
C GLY A 63 -12.92 -4.93 -0.59
N MET A 64 -12.67 -3.70 -0.14
CA MET A 64 -11.47 -3.35 0.61
C MET A 64 -11.87 -2.97 2.05
N GLU A 65 -11.55 -3.85 3.01
CA GLU A 65 -12.05 -3.72 4.38
C GLU A 65 -11.47 -2.50 5.11
N ASN A 66 -10.21 -2.18 4.87
CA ASN A 66 -9.48 -1.16 5.62
C ASN A 66 -8.87 -0.08 4.71
N TRP A 67 -9.37 0.04 3.48
CA TRP A 67 -8.85 0.97 2.47
C TRP A 67 -9.94 1.89 1.95
N SER A 68 -9.58 3.13 1.65
CA SER A 68 -10.46 4.16 1.13
C SER A 68 -9.70 5.00 0.11
N SER A 69 -10.25 5.13 -1.09
CA SER A 69 -9.72 6.06 -2.09
C SER A 69 -10.31 7.47 -1.98
N LEU A 70 -11.34 7.64 -1.15
CA LEU A 70 -12.11 8.88 -1.02
C LEU A 70 -12.12 9.43 0.41
N LEU A 71 -12.17 10.76 0.52
CA LEU A 71 -12.37 11.46 1.79
C LEU A 71 -13.82 11.95 1.85
N ASN A 72 -14.51 11.68 2.96
CA ASN A 72 -15.87 12.19 3.19
C ASN A 72 -15.84 13.25 4.27
N TYR A 73 -16.02 14.51 3.87
CA TYR A 73 -15.97 15.62 4.81
C TYR A 73 -17.09 15.52 5.85
N CYS A 74 -16.75 15.77 7.11
CA CYS A 74 -17.63 15.62 8.25
C CYS A 74 -17.38 16.70 9.32
N SER A 75 -18.26 16.78 10.32
CA SER A 75 -18.08 17.69 11.45
C SER A 75 -17.01 17.18 12.43
N VAL A 76 -16.48 18.07 13.27
CA VAL A 76 -15.42 17.74 14.24
C VAL A 76 -15.90 16.85 15.39
N GLU A 77 -17.21 16.77 15.61
CA GLU A 77 -17.85 15.94 16.63
C GLU A 77 -17.99 14.48 16.19
N HIS A 78 -17.76 14.17 14.90
CA HIS A 78 -17.87 12.80 14.40
C HIS A 78 -16.82 11.90 15.07
N ARG A 79 -17.25 10.76 15.62
CA ARG A 79 -16.41 9.84 16.43
C ARG A 79 -15.14 9.37 15.72
N GLU A 80 -15.24 9.20 14.41
CA GLU A 80 -14.15 8.73 13.54
C GLU A 80 -13.53 9.85 12.70
N ALA A 81 -13.81 11.12 13.02
CA ALA A 81 -13.21 12.23 12.30
C ALA A 81 -11.68 12.21 12.38
N MET A 82 -11.07 12.48 11.23
CA MET A 82 -9.63 12.60 11.02
C MET A 82 -9.30 13.97 10.43
N ARG A 83 -8.03 14.37 10.57
CA ARG A 83 -7.42 15.50 9.85
C ARG A 83 -6.18 15.01 9.12
N LEU A 84 -5.79 15.74 8.08
CA LEU A 84 -4.47 15.60 7.49
C LEU A 84 -3.49 16.37 8.38
N VAL A 85 -2.39 15.72 8.74
CA VAL A 85 -1.28 16.32 9.47
C VAL A 85 -0.04 16.24 8.61
N TYR A 86 0.60 17.39 8.41
CA TYR A 86 1.81 17.52 7.62
C TYR A 86 3.00 17.60 8.56
N PHE A 87 4.04 16.80 8.32
CA PHE A 87 5.24 16.73 9.14
C PHE A 87 6.49 17.02 8.30
N HIS A 88 7.38 17.86 8.83
CA HIS A 88 8.66 18.20 8.20
C HIS A 88 9.61 18.85 9.23
N SER A 89 10.92 18.86 8.98
CA SER A 89 11.88 19.55 9.87
C SER A 89 11.71 21.08 9.83
N ASP A 90 11.25 21.61 8.69
CA ASP A 90 10.94 23.02 8.46
C ASP A 90 9.43 23.24 8.44
N LYS A 91 8.97 24.16 9.31
CA LYS A 91 7.55 24.54 9.44
C LYS A 91 6.99 25.15 8.15
N GLU A 92 7.79 25.87 7.38
CA GLU A 92 7.31 26.52 6.16
C GLU A 92 6.77 25.51 5.14
N PHE A 93 7.45 24.36 4.99
CA PHE A 93 6.97 23.26 4.14
C PHE A 93 5.61 22.71 4.59
N CYS A 94 5.37 22.59 5.89
CA CYS A 94 4.08 22.13 6.43
C CYS A 94 2.95 23.11 6.09
N GLU A 95 3.19 24.41 6.22
CA GLU A 95 2.21 25.45 5.90
C GLU A 95 1.95 25.55 4.39
N ILE A 96 2.99 25.47 3.56
CA ILE A 96 2.84 25.42 2.09
C ILE A 96 2.00 24.20 1.70
N ALA A 97 2.30 23.02 2.26
CA ALA A 97 1.56 21.80 1.96
C ALA A 97 0.07 21.92 2.29
N LYS A 98 -0.25 22.42 3.50
CA LYS A 98 -1.63 22.71 3.89
C LYS A 98 -2.31 23.63 2.88
N ASN A 99 -1.65 24.74 2.51
CA ASN A 99 -2.21 25.72 1.58
C ASN A 99 -2.45 25.16 0.18
N LEU A 100 -1.57 24.29 -0.32
CA LEU A 100 -1.74 23.61 -1.61
C LEU A 100 -2.92 22.63 -1.57
N ASP A 101 -3.04 21.86 -0.48
CA ASP A 101 -4.15 20.92 -0.27
C ASP A 101 -5.49 21.67 -0.20
N THR A 102 -5.58 22.78 0.54
CA THR A 102 -6.78 23.63 0.62
C THR A 102 -7.22 24.19 -0.73
N LYS A 103 -6.28 24.40 -1.65
CA LYS A 103 -6.54 24.89 -3.01
C LYS A 103 -6.82 23.77 -4.02
N ASN A 104 -6.79 22.50 -3.59
CA ASN A 104 -6.84 21.32 -4.45
C ASN A 104 -5.75 21.34 -5.54
N ASP A 105 -4.56 21.86 -5.21
CA ASP A 105 -3.40 21.90 -6.13
C ASP A 105 -2.59 20.60 -6.00
N ASP A 106 -3.20 19.49 -6.43
CA ASP A 106 -2.64 18.14 -6.33
C ASP A 106 -1.29 18.00 -7.07
N LEU A 107 -1.08 18.78 -8.13
CA LEU A 107 0.18 18.80 -8.86
C LEU A 107 1.33 19.30 -7.98
N ASN A 108 1.20 20.53 -7.46
CA ASN A 108 2.26 21.14 -6.66
C ASN A 108 2.39 20.45 -5.30
N LEU A 109 1.29 19.97 -4.72
CA LEU A 109 1.34 19.19 -3.49
C LEU A 109 2.11 17.87 -3.68
N GLY A 110 1.85 17.14 -4.77
CA GLY A 110 2.57 15.92 -5.12
C GLY A 110 4.07 16.17 -5.31
N LEU A 111 4.44 17.27 -5.97
CA LEU A 111 5.84 17.66 -6.13
C LEU A 111 6.50 17.97 -4.77
N LEU A 112 5.80 18.69 -3.88
CA LEU A 112 6.29 19.02 -2.54
C LEU A 112 6.47 17.76 -1.65
N LEU A 113 5.63 16.74 -1.85
CA LEU A 113 5.74 15.44 -1.20
C LEU A 113 6.84 14.54 -1.81
N ASN A 114 7.61 15.05 -2.78
CA ASN A 114 8.62 14.33 -3.54
C ASN A 114 8.06 13.10 -4.28
N TYR A 115 6.83 13.20 -4.80
CA TYR A 115 6.28 12.15 -5.66
C TYR A 115 6.81 12.28 -7.10
N PRO A 116 7.02 11.17 -7.83
CA PRO A 116 7.50 11.23 -9.20
C PRO A 116 6.49 11.94 -10.10
N LYS A 117 6.96 12.86 -10.96
CA LYS A 117 6.12 13.61 -11.89
C LYS A 117 5.21 12.70 -12.73
N CYS A 118 5.74 11.59 -13.25
CA CYS A 118 4.97 10.63 -14.03
C CYS A 118 3.82 9.98 -13.23
N CYS A 119 4.00 9.77 -11.93
CA CYS A 119 2.99 9.21 -11.05
C CYS A 119 1.92 10.25 -10.71
N ILE A 120 2.32 11.52 -10.49
CA ILE A 120 1.39 12.63 -10.28
C ILE A 120 0.52 12.82 -11.53
N GLU A 121 1.12 12.89 -12.72
CA GLU A 121 0.40 13.04 -13.98
C GLU A 121 -0.59 11.90 -14.22
N SER A 122 -0.18 10.66 -13.95
CA SER A 122 -1.06 9.49 -14.06
C SER A 122 -2.23 9.54 -13.06
N TYR A 123 -1.97 9.96 -11.81
CA TYR A 123 -3.01 10.13 -10.79
C TYR A 123 -4.01 11.23 -11.17
N LEU A 124 -3.54 12.39 -11.65
CA LEU A 124 -4.41 13.47 -12.13
C LEU A 124 -5.26 13.05 -13.33
N GLN A 125 -4.72 12.21 -14.22
CA GLN A 125 -5.50 11.63 -15.32
C GLN A 125 -6.54 10.63 -14.80
N TRP A 126 -6.20 9.82 -13.80
CA TRP A 126 -7.14 8.90 -13.17
C TRP A 126 -8.29 9.65 -12.49
N GLN A 127 -8.01 10.70 -11.71
CA GLN A 127 -9.04 11.52 -11.03
C GLN A 127 -10.06 12.09 -12.01
N LYS A 128 -9.62 12.52 -13.21
CA LYS A 128 -10.52 13.05 -14.25
C LYS A 128 -11.50 12.02 -14.82
N ASN A 129 -11.13 10.74 -14.78
CA ASN A 129 -11.79 9.69 -15.55
C ASN A 129 -12.52 8.65 -14.69
N LYS A 130 -12.16 8.48 -13.41
CA LYS A 130 -12.61 7.34 -12.60
C LYS A 130 -12.74 7.63 -11.09
N GLU A 131 -13.66 8.51 -10.73
CA GLU A 131 -13.92 8.93 -9.33
C GLU A 131 -14.23 7.78 -8.35
N ASN A 132 -14.60 6.58 -8.82
CA ASN A 132 -15.06 5.47 -7.97
C ASN A 132 -14.27 4.14 -8.09
N THR A 133 -13.08 4.14 -8.71
CA THR A 133 -12.27 2.90 -8.80
C THR A 133 -10.88 3.14 -8.25
N ASP A 134 -10.31 2.20 -7.49
CA ASP A 134 -8.94 2.34 -6.99
C ASP A 134 -7.96 2.63 -8.16
N PRO A 135 -7.00 3.58 -8.01
CA PRO A 135 -6.06 3.89 -9.08
C PRO A 135 -5.23 2.67 -9.54
N ILE A 136 -4.92 1.72 -8.65
CA ILE A 136 -4.25 0.46 -8.99
C ILE A 136 -5.08 -0.36 -9.98
N THR A 137 -6.41 -0.32 -9.91
CA THR A 137 -7.29 -1.00 -10.88
C THR A 137 -6.98 -0.56 -12.30
N SER A 138 -6.71 0.73 -12.52
CA SER A 138 -6.41 1.26 -13.85
C SER A 138 -5.10 0.73 -14.41
N ILE A 139 -4.17 0.34 -13.53
CA ILE A 139 -2.92 -0.33 -13.91
C ILE A 139 -3.21 -1.81 -14.20
N THR A 140 -3.95 -2.49 -13.32
CA THR A 140 -4.21 -3.94 -13.46
C THR A 140 -5.13 -4.30 -14.62
N ASP A 141 -6.07 -3.43 -14.97
CA ASP A 141 -6.97 -3.62 -16.13
C ASP A 141 -6.18 -3.74 -17.44
N SER A 142 -5.01 -3.10 -17.52
CA SER A 142 -4.10 -3.18 -18.67
C SER A 142 -3.22 -4.44 -18.67
N ILE A 143 -3.31 -5.27 -17.62
CA ILE A 143 -2.46 -6.45 -17.41
C ILE A 143 -3.37 -7.65 -17.13
N PRO A 144 -4.10 -8.14 -18.15
CA PRO A 144 -4.98 -9.28 -17.96
C PRO A 144 -4.19 -10.53 -17.61
N PHE A 145 -4.78 -11.39 -16.79
CA PHE A 145 -4.24 -12.72 -16.56
C PHE A 145 -4.32 -13.57 -17.84
N ILE A 146 -3.19 -14.18 -18.22
CA ILE A 146 -3.01 -14.93 -19.47
C ILE A 146 -2.65 -16.40 -19.23
N ASP A 147 -3.31 -17.03 -18.26
CA ASP A 147 -3.19 -18.47 -17.95
C ASP A 147 -1.80 -18.94 -17.51
N GLN A 148 -0.94 -18.00 -17.13
CA GLN A 148 0.37 -18.26 -16.58
C GLN A 148 0.66 -17.29 -15.45
N LEU A 149 1.43 -17.77 -14.47
CA LEU A 149 1.88 -16.95 -13.35
C LEU A 149 2.95 -15.98 -13.85
N ASN A 150 2.67 -14.68 -13.74
CA ASN A 150 3.63 -13.63 -14.08
C ASN A 150 4.45 -13.24 -12.85
N ASN A 151 5.75 -13.04 -13.04
CA ASN A 151 6.64 -12.51 -12.02
C ASN A 151 6.90 -11.02 -12.29
N TYR A 152 6.63 -10.18 -11.30
CA TYR A 152 6.83 -8.74 -11.34
C TYR A 152 7.99 -8.33 -10.44
N HIS A 153 8.63 -7.24 -10.81
CA HIS A 153 9.71 -6.68 -9.99
C HIS A 153 9.14 -5.93 -8.80
N PHE A 154 9.88 -5.98 -7.69
CA PHE A 154 9.71 -5.08 -6.55
C PHE A 154 9.61 -3.60 -6.99
N PRO A 155 8.73 -2.79 -6.38
CA PRO A 155 7.89 -3.09 -5.21
C PRO A 155 6.50 -3.65 -5.56
N ASN A 156 5.86 -4.27 -4.57
CA ASN A 156 4.50 -4.78 -4.64
C ASN A 156 3.49 -3.66 -4.31
N PRO A 157 2.69 -3.17 -5.28
CA PRO A 157 1.72 -2.11 -5.02
C PRO A 157 0.56 -2.53 -4.11
N PHE A 158 0.34 -3.84 -3.92
CA PHE A 158 -0.77 -4.37 -3.15
C PHE A 158 -0.46 -4.50 -1.65
N SER A 159 0.81 -4.46 -1.24
CA SER A 159 1.23 -4.52 0.18
C SER A 159 0.65 -3.35 1.00
N ARG A 160 0.36 -2.23 0.35
CA ARG A 160 -0.23 -1.03 0.95
C ARG A 160 -1.62 -1.26 1.54
N TYR A 161 -2.42 -2.16 0.97
CA TYR A 161 -3.74 -2.50 1.50
C TYR A 161 -3.67 -3.15 2.89
N PHE A 162 -2.48 -3.62 3.27
CA PHE A 162 -2.16 -4.21 4.57
C PHE A 162 -1.19 -3.34 5.37
N GLY A 163 -1.15 -2.03 5.08
CA GLY A 163 -0.35 -1.07 5.83
C GLY A 163 1.16 -1.26 5.70
N SER A 164 1.65 -1.91 4.64
CA SER A 164 3.07 -2.27 4.46
C SER A 164 3.71 -1.74 3.18
N GLY A 165 3.15 -0.68 2.59
CA GLY A 165 3.74 -0.06 1.40
C GLY A 165 5.07 0.64 1.69
N LEU A 166 6.02 0.57 0.76
CA LEU A 166 7.33 1.25 0.78
C LEU A 166 7.35 2.61 0.08
N TYR A 167 6.20 3.08 -0.40
CA TYR A 167 6.02 4.41 -0.99
C TYR A 167 4.59 4.90 -0.71
N SER A 168 4.32 6.18 -0.97
CA SER A 168 3.11 6.88 -0.46
C SER A 168 2.25 7.50 -1.57
N HIS A 169 2.56 7.18 -2.82
CA HIS A 169 1.86 7.61 -4.03
C HIS A 169 1.30 6.41 -4.79
N PHE A 170 0.43 6.64 -5.78
CA PHE A 170 0.03 5.58 -6.72
C PHE A 170 1.05 5.53 -7.86
N PRO A 171 1.64 4.35 -8.18
CA PRO A 171 2.59 4.26 -9.28
C PRO A 171 1.86 4.45 -10.61
N CYS A 172 2.51 5.03 -11.63
CA CYS A 172 1.92 5.13 -12.96
C CYS A 172 1.89 3.79 -13.74
N SER A 173 2.64 2.79 -13.27
CA SER A 173 2.66 1.43 -13.81
C SER A 173 3.27 0.46 -12.80
N ILE A 174 3.04 -0.86 -12.96
CA ILE A 174 3.66 -1.88 -12.08
C ILE A 174 5.20 -1.83 -12.14
N ASN A 175 5.78 -1.42 -13.27
CA ASN A 175 7.22 -1.35 -13.47
C ASN A 175 7.78 0.08 -13.40
N CYS A 176 7.10 1.00 -12.70
CA CYS A 176 7.53 2.40 -12.60
C CYS A 176 8.93 2.53 -11.96
N TYR A 177 9.90 2.97 -12.75
CA TYR A 177 11.30 3.10 -12.33
C TYR A 177 11.49 4.03 -11.12
N GLU A 178 10.85 5.20 -11.13
CA GLU A 178 10.97 6.17 -10.03
C GLU A 178 10.34 5.64 -8.73
N THR A 179 9.22 4.92 -8.84
CA THR A 179 8.61 4.27 -7.67
C THR A 179 9.54 3.19 -7.10
N LYS A 180 10.17 2.39 -7.97
CA LYS A 180 11.16 1.39 -7.54
C LYS A 180 12.34 2.03 -6.82
N LYS A 181 12.85 3.16 -7.30
CA LYS A 181 13.93 3.90 -6.65
C LYS A 181 13.51 4.40 -5.26
N ILE A 182 12.33 4.99 -5.12
CA ILE A 182 11.79 5.45 -3.83
C ILE A 182 11.63 4.28 -2.85
N ALA A 183 11.03 3.18 -3.31
CA ALA A 183 10.82 1.99 -2.48
C ALA A 183 12.14 1.39 -2.01
N GLN A 184 13.16 1.32 -2.89
CA GLN A 184 14.48 0.81 -2.53
C GLN A 184 15.18 1.72 -1.52
N ASN A 185 15.12 3.04 -1.68
CA ASN A 185 15.71 3.97 -0.72
C ASN A 185 15.05 3.85 0.67
N SER A 186 13.73 3.75 0.70
CA SER A 186 12.96 3.59 1.94
C SER A 186 13.30 2.26 2.62
N LEU A 187 13.39 1.17 1.85
CA LEU A 187 13.81 -0.13 2.37
C LEU A 187 15.24 -0.10 2.91
N ASN A 188 16.19 0.53 2.20
CA ASN A 188 17.58 0.66 2.65
C ASN A 188 17.66 1.43 3.98
N ASN A 189 16.93 2.55 4.09
CA ASN A 189 16.85 3.33 5.33
C ASN A 189 16.35 2.45 6.49
N LEU A 190 15.24 1.73 6.29
CA LEU A 190 14.70 0.82 7.29
C LEU A 190 15.65 -0.34 7.61
N GLN A 191 16.37 -0.90 6.65
CA GLN A 191 17.31 -2.00 6.89
C GLN A 191 18.48 -1.57 7.78
N VAL A 192 18.96 -0.33 7.61
CA VAL A 192 20.04 0.23 8.42
C VAL A 192 19.54 0.53 9.83
N ASN A 193 18.39 1.18 9.96
CA ASN A 193 17.96 1.77 11.24
C ASN A 193 16.97 0.89 12.02
N PHE A 194 16.17 0.07 11.33
CA PHE A 194 15.05 -0.69 11.88
C PHE A 194 14.88 -2.07 11.19
N PRO A 195 15.89 -2.96 11.21
CA PRO A 195 15.93 -4.18 10.40
C PRO A 195 14.73 -5.11 10.63
N ILE A 196 14.23 -5.23 11.87
CA ILE A 196 13.05 -6.04 12.19
C ILE A 196 11.78 -5.51 11.47
N ILE A 197 11.64 -4.19 11.36
CA ILE A 197 10.52 -3.57 10.64
C ILE A 197 10.70 -3.73 9.13
N ALA A 198 11.94 -3.56 8.63
CA ALA A 198 12.27 -3.79 7.24
C ALA A 198 11.91 -5.21 6.79
N ASP A 199 12.25 -6.21 7.60
CA ASP A 199 11.94 -7.62 7.32
C ASP A 199 10.44 -7.89 7.28
N LYS A 200 9.66 -7.29 8.20
CA LYS A 200 8.20 -7.40 8.21
C LYS A 200 7.57 -6.84 6.93
N ILE A 201 8.02 -5.65 6.51
CA ILE A 201 7.54 -5.04 5.27
C ILE A 201 7.96 -5.88 4.05
N LEU A 202 9.23 -6.29 4.00
CA LEU A 202 9.78 -7.06 2.89
C LEU A 202 9.06 -8.40 2.70
N HIS A 203 8.57 -9.01 3.79
CA HIS A 203 7.76 -10.22 3.74
C HIS A 203 6.45 -10.03 2.95
N LEU A 204 5.79 -8.88 3.08
CA LEU A 204 4.57 -8.55 2.32
C LEU A 204 4.87 -8.04 0.90
N GLU A 205 6.02 -7.41 0.71
CA GLU A 205 6.51 -7.00 -0.60
C GLU A 205 6.86 -8.22 -1.48
N ASN A 206 7.33 -9.31 -0.87
CA ASN A 206 7.62 -10.58 -1.53
C ASN A 206 6.41 -11.52 -1.41
N SER A 207 5.45 -11.41 -2.32
CA SER A 207 4.21 -12.18 -2.20
C SER A 207 3.64 -12.63 -3.54
N PHE A 208 2.89 -13.73 -3.49
CA PHE A 208 1.90 -14.07 -4.50
C PHE A 208 0.63 -13.28 -4.25
N VAL A 209 0.06 -12.68 -5.29
CA VAL A 209 -1.05 -11.73 -5.22
C VAL A 209 -2.20 -12.19 -6.09
N ILE A 210 -3.40 -12.11 -5.51
CA ILE A 210 -4.66 -12.11 -6.25
C ILE A 210 -5.40 -10.84 -5.87
N PHE A 211 -5.73 -10.01 -6.85
CA PHE A 211 -6.46 -8.77 -6.65
C PHE A 211 -7.61 -8.69 -7.65
N GLN A 212 -8.79 -8.31 -7.17
CA GLN A 212 -9.93 -8.01 -8.02
C GLN A 212 -10.69 -6.82 -7.42
N GLN A 213 -10.87 -5.77 -8.23
CA GLN A 213 -11.64 -4.60 -7.83
C GLN A 213 -13.03 -5.02 -7.33
N GLU A 214 -13.49 -4.41 -6.25
CA GLU A 214 -14.73 -4.72 -5.53
C GLU A 214 -14.82 -6.07 -4.80
N LYS A 215 -13.91 -7.03 -5.07
CA LYS A 215 -13.89 -8.32 -4.35
C LYS A 215 -12.77 -8.42 -3.32
N GLY A 216 -11.72 -7.64 -3.48
CA GLY A 216 -10.65 -7.51 -2.50
C GLY A 216 -9.29 -7.97 -2.99
N VAL A 217 -8.44 -8.33 -2.04
CA VAL A 217 -7.03 -8.64 -2.26
C VAL A 217 -6.59 -9.77 -1.34
N CYS A 218 -5.77 -10.68 -1.86
CA CYS A 218 -5.08 -11.73 -1.13
C CYS A 218 -3.58 -11.68 -1.46
N LEU A 219 -2.74 -11.72 -0.41
CA LEU A 219 -1.30 -11.84 -0.50
C LEU A 219 -0.85 -13.08 0.27
N TRP A 220 0.07 -13.86 -0.30
CA TRP A 220 0.78 -14.94 0.39
C TRP A 220 2.27 -14.65 0.35
N SER A 221 2.85 -14.48 1.53
CA SER A 221 4.29 -14.20 1.66
C SER A 221 5.14 -15.46 1.63
N ASN A 222 4.54 -16.64 1.78
CA ASN A 222 5.17 -17.94 1.58
C ASN A 222 4.34 -18.78 0.58
N PHE A 223 4.97 -19.14 -0.53
CA PHE A 223 4.36 -19.98 -1.56
C PHE A 223 5.46 -20.67 -2.38
N ASP A 224 5.14 -21.83 -2.95
CA ASP A 224 5.98 -22.50 -3.93
C ASP A 224 5.21 -22.66 -5.23
N SER A 225 5.82 -22.31 -6.36
CA SER A 225 5.22 -22.45 -7.68
C SER A 225 6.00 -23.44 -8.54
N ILE A 226 5.32 -24.47 -9.03
CA ILE A 226 5.87 -25.45 -9.99
C ILE A 226 4.90 -25.57 -11.15
N ALA A 227 5.36 -25.18 -12.35
CA ALA A 227 4.54 -25.13 -13.56
C ALA A 227 3.24 -24.34 -13.35
N ASN A 228 2.09 -25.00 -13.41
CA ASN A 228 0.77 -24.39 -13.23
C ASN A 228 0.19 -24.56 -11.82
N LYS A 229 0.97 -25.09 -10.87
CA LYS A 229 0.55 -25.33 -9.49
C LYS A 229 1.25 -24.36 -8.53
N ILE A 230 0.48 -23.79 -7.61
CA ILE A 230 0.96 -22.88 -6.57
C ILE A 230 0.54 -23.47 -5.22
N GLN A 231 1.52 -23.98 -4.48
CA GLN A 231 1.36 -24.42 -3.10
C GLN A 231 1.40 -23.19 -2.19
N LEU A 232 0.39 -23.02 -1.35
CA LEU A 232 0.22 -21.86 -0.50
C LEU A 232 0.41 -22.26 0.97
N ASP A 233 1.14 -21.44 1.71
CA ASP A 233 1.16 -21.52 3.18
C ASP A 233 -0.05 -20.77 3.73
N LYS A 234 -1.01 -21.52 4.27
CA LYS A 234 -2.25 -21.00 4.87
C LYS A 234 -2.02 -20.06 6.06
N TYR A 235 -0.84 -20.08 6.68
CA TYR A 235 -0.51 -19.19 7.80
C TYR A 235 0.13 -17.88 7.34
N SER A 236 0.47 -17.76 6.05
CA SER A 236 1.12 -16.58 5.46
C SER A 236 0.15 -15.66 4.70
N ILE A 237 -1.15 -15.97 4.73
CA ILE A 237 -2.16 -15.23 3.97
C ILE A 237 -2.53 -13.92 4.67
N HIS A 238 -2.55 -12.85 3.88
CA HIS A 238 -3.18 -11.58 4.20
C HIS A 238 -4.30 -11.32 3.20
N SER A 239 -5.55 -11.25 3.66
CA SER A 239 -6.70 -11.14 2.75
C SER A 239 -7.78 -10.20 3.28
N GLN A 240 -8.54 -9.62 2.35
CA GLN A 240 -9.69 -8.74 2.60
C GLN A 240 -10.83 -9.00 1.60
N GLY A 241 -12.05 -8.70 2.01
CA GLY A 241 -13.22 -8.70 1.13
C GLY A 241 -13.76 -10.09 0.82
N GLU A 242 -14.49 -10.23 -0.29
CA GLU A 242 -15.02 -11.51 -0.76
C GLU A 242 -13.90 -12.51 -1.10
N LEU A 243 -12.73 -12.04 -1.55
CA LEU A 243 -11.62 -12.93 -1.84
C LEU A 243 -11.11 -13.64 -0.58
N LYS A 244 -11.21 -13.02 0.60
CA LYS A 244 -10.83 -13.67 1.87
C LYS A 244 -11.61 -14.96 2.10
N SER A 245 -12.94 -14.93 1.99
CA SER A 245 -13.77 -16.12 2.24
C SER A 245 -13.54 -17.22 1.21
N ILE A 246 -13.14 -16.87 -0.02
CA ILE A 246 -12.80 -17.82 -1.08
C ILE A 246 -11.44 -18.48 -0.83
N PHE A 247 -10.44 -17.71 -0.41
CA PHE A 247 -9.05 -18.12 -0.42
C PHE A 247 -8.45 -18.48 0.95
N GLU A 248 -9.12 -18.16 2.08
CA GLU A 248 -8.56 -18.39 3.42
C GLU A 248 -8.22 -19.86 3.74
N LYS A 249 -8.93 -20.81 3.11
CA LYS A 249 -8.75 -22.26 3.33
C LYS A 249 -7.89 -22.93 2.26
N VAL A 250 -7.63 -22.23 1.16
CA VAL A 250 -6.98 -22.77 -0.02
C VAL A 250 -5.50 -22.97 0.28
N ASN A 251 -5.02 -24.20 0.12
CA ASN A 251 -3.60 -24.54 0.28
C ASN A 251 -2.92 -24.88 -1.04
N LEU A 252 -3.68 -25.07 -2.13
CA LEU A 252 -3.15 -25.32 -3.47
C LEU A 252 -4.04 -24.67 -4.52
N ILE A 253 -3.41 -24.02 -5.50
CA ILE A 253 -4.05 -23.47 -6.69
C ILE A 253 -3.49 -24.19 -7.92
N GLU A 254 -4.37 -24.60 -8.83
CA GLU A 254 -3.99 -25.04 -10.19
C GLU A 254 -4.54 -24.06 -11.23
N ILE A 255 -3.66 -23.50 -12.04
CA ILE A 255 -3.99 -22.58 -13.14
C ILE A 255 -4.39 -23.40 -14.38
N SER A 256 -5.56 -23.09 -14.95
CA SER A 256 -6.06 -23.71 -16.17
C SER A 256 -7.10 -22.84 -16.87
N GLN A 257 -6.84 -22.40 -18.10
CA GLN A 257 -7.87 -21.82 -19.02
C GLN A 257 -8.72 -20.70 -18.39
N ALA A 258 -8.09 -19.61 -17.98
CA ALA A 258 -8.66 -18.43 -17.31
C ALA A 258 -9.44 -18.76 -16.03
N LYS A 259 -9.06 -19.87 -15.39
CA LYS A 259 -9.65 -20.35 -14.15
C LYS A 259 -8.56 -20.81 -13.19
N LEU A 260 -8.87 -20.69 -11.92
CA LEU A 260 -8.11 -21.28 -10.83
C LEU A 260 -8.94 -22.41 -10.23
N LYS A 261 -8.42 -23.62 -10.23
CA LYS A 261 -8.97 -24.70 -9.39
C LYS A 261 -8.37 -24.55 -8.01
N LEU A 262 -9.23 -24.41 -7.02
CA LEU A 262 -8.86 -24.17 -5.63
C LEU A 262 -8.99 -25.47 -4.85
N PHE A 263 -7.97 -25.81 -4.09
CA PHE A 263 -7.95 -27.03 -3.28
C PHE A 263 -7.75 -26.68 -1.79
N SER A 264 -8.48 -27.39 -0.94
CA SER A 264 -8.22 -27.48 0.50
C SER A 264 -7.99 -28.95 0.84
N ASN A 265 -6.89 -29.28 1.53
CA ASN A 265 -6.61 -30.65 1.98
C ASN A 265 -6.69 -31.72 0.86
N SER A 266 -6.32 -31.37 -0.37
CA SER A 266 -6.37 -32.22 -1.57
C SER A 266 -7.76 -32.47 -2.20
N GLU A 267 -8.81 -31.82 -1.70
CA GLU A 267 -10.14 -31.82 -2.32
C GLU A 267 -10.36 -30.53 -3.11
N VAL A 268 -11.02 -30.61 -4.27
CA VAL A 268 -11.40 -29.41 -5.04
C VAL A 268 -12.55 -28.72 -4.33
N GLU A 269 -12.32 -27.50 -3.87
CA GLU A 269 -13.33 -26.66 -3.23
C GLU A 269 -14.18 -25.92 -4.25
N THR A 270 -13.50 -25.31 -5.24
CA THR A 270 -14.14 -24.36 -6.14
C THR A 270 -13.33 -24.10 -7.39
N ILE A 271 -14.03 -23.67 -8.45
CA ILE A 271 -13.43 -23.12 -9.66
C ILE A 271 -13.66 -21.61 -9.66
N PHE A 272 -12.59 -20.84 -9.53
CA PHE A 272 -12.61 -19.39 -9.54
C PHE A 272 -12.32 -18.85 -10.95
N LYS A 273 -13.16 -17.94 -11.45
CA LYS A 273 -12.99 -17.30 -12.76
C LYS A 273 -12.07 -16.07 -12.63
N THR A 274 -11.07 -15.95 -13.49
CA THR A 274 -10.04 -14.89 -13.38
C THR A 274 -10.38 -13.61 -14.14
N ASN A 275 -11.61 -13.45 -14.65
CA ASN A 275 -12.03 -12.25 -15.36
C ASN A 275 -11.87 -11.00 -14.48
N GLY A 276 -11.10 -10.02 -14.95
CA GLY A 276 -10.82 -8.78 -14.23
C GLY A 276 -9.98 -8.97 -12.96
N CYS A 277 -9.23 -10.07 -12.86
CA CYS A 277 -8.31 -10.32 -11.75
C CYS A 277 -6.88 -10.04 -12.17
N PHE A 278 -6.14 -9.36 -11.32
CA PHE A 278 -4.69 -9.40 -11.33
C PHE A 278 -4.23 -10.65 -10.56
N ILE A 279 -3.32 -11.42 -11.15
CA ILE A 279 -2.68 -12.58 -10.55
C ILE A 279 -1.19 -12.52 -10.88
N GLY A 280 -0.34 -12.50 -9.87
CA GLY A 280 1.10 -12.38 -10.09
C GLY A 280 1.91 -12.58 -8.83
N THR A 281 3.22 -12.71 -8.98
CA THR A 281 4.16 -12.69 -7.86
C THR A 281 4.98 -11.41 -7.89
N PHE A 282 5.39 -10.94 -6.73
CA PHE A 282 6.39 -9.90 -6.57
C PHE A 282 7.59 -10.48 -5.84
N ILE A 283 8.78 -10.26 -6.39
CA ILE A 283 10.02 -10.78 -5.83
C ILE A 283 11.06 -9.65 -5.78
N ASN A 284 11.57 -9.39 -4.59
CA ASN A 284 12.76 -8.59 -4.40
C ASN A 284 14.00 -9.49 -4.53
N ILE A 285 14.71 -9.34 -5.64
CA ILE A 285 15.92 -10.12 -5.97
C ILE A 285 17.15 -9.60 -5.18
N VAL A 286 17.04 -8.48 -4.45
CA VAL A 286 18.13 -7.83 -3.73
C VAL A 286 18.38 -8.52 -2.37
N ASN A 287 18.52 -9.84 -2.37
CA ASN A 287 19.35 -10.58 -1.42
C ASN A 287 19.62 -12.01 -1.93
N PRO A 288 20.68 -12.25 -2.72
CA PRO A 288 20.97 -13.57 -3.29
C PRO A 288 21.29 -14.67 -2.25
N LYS A 289 21.33 -14.34 -0.96
CA LYS A 289 21.59 -15.31 0.12
C LYS A 289 20.40 -16.22 0.49
N LYS A 290 19.22 -16.04 -0.10
CA LYS A 290 18.03 -16.88 0.18
C LYS A 290 17.43 -17.63 -1.02
N LEU A 291 18.07 -17.56 -2.20
CA LEU A 291 17.65 -18.34 -3.38
C LEU A 291 18.52 -19.59 -3.59
N ILE A 292 18.89 -20.29 -2.52
CA ILE A 292 19.33 -21.69 -2.59
C ILE A 292 18.94 -22.36 -1.26
N LYS A 293 17.86 -23.14 -1.28
CA LYS A 293 17.78 -24.47 -0.65
C LYS A 293 16.70 -25.27 -1.36
#